data_AF-A0A0S8BK08-F1
#
_entry.id   AF-A0A0S8BK08-F1
#
_cell.length_a   1.000
_cell.length_b   1.000
_cell.length_c   1.000
_cell.angle_alpha   90.00
_cell.angle_beta   90.00
_cell.angle_gamma   90.00
#
_symmetry.space_group_name_H-M   'P 1'
#
loop_
_entity.id
_entity.type
_entity.pdbx_description
1 polymer ?
#
loop_
_entity_poly.entity_id
_entity_poly.type
_entity_poly.pdbx_seq_one_letter_code
_entity_poly.pdbx_strand_id
1 'polypeptide(L)' 'MKKDISTLEAAQKLGVHQTTIQRWIKEGRIDAWKGLGRTSPYHVDVDFLDRLKEQLQKQSHS' A
#
# COMPACT_ATOMS: atom_id res chain seq x y z
N MET A 1 8.72 -6.51 15.31
CA MET A 1 7.26 -6.41 15.10
C MET A 1 7.03 -6.07 13.64
N LYS A 2 6.29 -6.90 12.90
CA LYS A 2 5.79 -6.48 11.57
C LYS A 2 4.81 -5.33 11.81
N LYS A 3 5.10 -4.16 11.24
CA LYS A 3 4.18 -3.02 11.26
C LYS A 3 3.41 -3.08 9.95
N ASP A 4 2.23 -3.70 9.99
CA ASP A 4 1.27 -3.59 8.91
C ASP A 4 0.33 -2.41 9.18
N ILE A 5 -0.05 -1.72 8.10
CA ILE A 5 -1.02 -0.63 8.13
C ILE A 5 -2.14 -0.87 7.13
N SER A 6 -3.30 -0.30 7.40
CA SER A 6 -4.45 -0.44 6.50
C SER A 6 -4.21 0.27 5.15
N THR A 7 -4.96 -0.12 4.12
CA THR A 7 -4.96 0.59 2.83
C THR A 7 -5.22 2.09 2.91
N LEU A 8 -5.99 2.55 3.90
CA LEU A 8 -6.27 3.97 4.10
C LEU A 8 -5.02 4.71 4.61
N GLU A 9 -4.32 4.12 5.57
CA GLU A 9 -3.07 4.66 6.10
C GLU A 9 -1.97 4.63 5.03
N ALA A 10 -1.88 3.54 4.27
CA ALA A 10 -0.96 3.41 3.15
C ALA A 10 -1.18 4.51 2.09
N ALA A 11 -2.45 4.77 1.76
CA ALA A 11 -2.84 5.81 0.82
C ALA A 11 -2.40 7.20 1.30
N GLN A 12 -2.64 7.53 2.57
CA GLN A 12 -2.19 8.78 3.18
C GLN A 12 -0.66 8.91 3.18
N LYS A 13 0.08 7.85 3.53
CA LYS A 13 1.55 7.87 3.56
C LYS A 13 2.18 8.07 2.17
N LEU A 14 1.54 7.50 1.15
CA LEU A 14 1.96 7.60 -0.25
C LEU A 14 1.43 8.85 -0.97
N GLY A 15 0.45 9.56 -0.38
CA GLY A 15 -0.19 10.71 -1.02
C GLY A 15 -1.04 10.33 -2.23
N VAL A 16 -1.59 9.11 -2.26
CA VAL A 16 -2.44 8.61 -3.34
C VAL A 16 -3.84 8.27 -2.83
N HIS A 17 -4.78 8.04 -3.73
CA HIS A 17 -6.13 7.64 -3.34
C HIS A 17 -6.17 6.17 -2.88
N GLN A 18 -7.06 5.83 -1.94
CA GLN A 18 -7.21 4.45 -1.42
C GLN A 18 -7.51 3.45 -2.54
N THR A 19 -8.30 3.85 -3.54
CA THR A 19 -8.61 2.99 -4.71
C THR A 19 -7.38 2.67 -5.55
N THR A 20 -6.38 3.57 -5.59
CA THR A 20 -5.09 3.33 -6.25
C THR A 20 -4.33 2.22 -5.54
N ILE A 21 -4.28 2.24 -4.20
CA ILE A 21 -3.66 1.18 -3.40
C ILE A 21 -4.37 -0.16 -3.63
N GLN A 22 -5.71 -0.17 -3.57
CA GLN A 22 -6.49 -1.38 -3.83
C GLN A 22 -6.25 -1.93 -5.25
N ARG A 23 -6.12 -1.05 -6.24
CA ARG A 23 -5.79 -1.44 -7.61
C ARG A 23 -4.39 -2.06 -7.67
N TRP A 24 -3.38 -1.44 -7.07
CA TRP A 24 -2.02 -1.97 -7.05
C TRP A 24 -1.91 -3.32 -6.33
N ILE A 25 -2.69 -3.54 -5.28
CA ILE A 25 -2.83 -4.85 -4.62
C ILE A 25 -3.40 -5.88 -5.61
N LYS A 26 -4.49 -5.54 -6.31
CA LYS A 26 -5.10 -6.42 -7.33
C LYS A 26 -4.17 -6.70 -8.51
N GLU A 27 -3.34 -5.73 -8.89
CA GLU A 27 -2.33 -5.86 -9.93
C GLU A 27 -1.07 -6.61 -9.44
N GLY A 28 -1.00 -7.02 -8.17
CA GLY A 28 0.14 -7.74 -7.60
C GLY A 28 1.39 -6.87 -7.39
N ARG A 29 1.24 -5.54 -7.45
CA ARG A 29 2.33 -4.58 -7.23
C ARG A 29 2.61 -4.31 -5.76
N ILE A 30 1.61 -4.55 -4.90
CA ILE A 30 1.72 -4.41 -3.44
C ILE A 30 1.33 -5.75 -2.82
N ASP A 31 2.24 -6.29 -2.00
CA ASP A 31 1.92 -7.44 -1.16
C ASP A 31 1.07 -6.97 0.01
N ALA A 32 -0.14 -7.51 0.10
CA ALA A 32 -1.09 -7.16 1.13
C ALA A 32 -1.89 -8.39 1.55
N TRP A 33 -2.18 -8.50 2.83
CA TRP A 33 -3.03 -9.55 3.36
C TRP A 33 -4.37 -8.97 3.78
N LYS A 34 -5.44 -9.75 3.63
CA LYS A 34 -6.78 -9.36 4.08
C LYS A 34 -7.13 -10.16 5.32
N GLY A 35 -7.73 -9.50 6.32
CA GLY A 35 -8.31 -10.21 7.46
C GLY A 35 -9.47 -11.12 7.04
N LEU A 36 -9.83 -12.07 7.90
CA LEU A 36 -10.89 -13.08 7.67
C LEU A 36 -12.31 -12.49 7.52
N GLY A 37 -12.52 -11.20 7.80
CA GLY A 37 -13.81 -10.54 7.68
C GLY A 37 -14.15 -10.11 6.25
N ARG A 38 -15.44 -10.21 5.89
CA ARG A 38 -15.94 -9.75 4.59
C ARG A 38 -15.60 -8.28 4.31
N THR A 39 -15.68 -7.44 5.36
CA THR A 39 -15.37 -6.01 5.37
C THR A 39 -13.98 -5.67 5.88
N SER A 40 -13.14 -6.67 6.20
CA SER A 40 -11.80 -6.40 6.69
C SER A 40 -10.99 -5.67 5.62
N PRO A 41 -10.32 -4.55 5.95
CA PRO A 41 -9.43 -3.87 5.02
C PRO A 41 -8.23 -4.75 4.68
N TYR A 42 -7.54 -4.42 3.59
CA TYR A 42 -6.21 -4.98 3.35
C TYR A 42 -5.19 -4.29 4.25
N HIS A 43 -4.20 -5.07 4.66
CA HIS A 43 -3.08 -4.69 5.48
C HIS A 43 -1.80 -4.84 4.66
N VAL A 44 -0.98 -3.79 4.66
CA VAL A 44 0.24 -3.68 3.85
C VAL A 44 1.42 -3.45 4.79
N ASP A 45 2.56 -4.07 4.49
CA ASP A 45 3.78 -3.85 5.24
C ASP A 45 4.34 -2.42 5.05
N VAL A 46 4.67 -1.76 6.15
CA VAL A 46 5.16 -0.37 6.14
C VAL A 46 6.53 -0.23 5.49
N ASP A 47 7.43 -1.21 5.65
CA ASP A 47 8.79 -1.17 5.08
C ASP A 47 8.70 -1.26 3.56
N PHE A 48 7.85 -2.15 3.07
CA PHE A 48 7.56 -2.27 1.64
C PHE A 48 7.00 -0.97 1.05
N LEU A 49 6.04 -0.33 1.75
CA LEU A 49 5.46 0.94 1.32
C LEU A 49 6.48 2.07 1.24
N ASP A 50 7.42 2.12 2.18
CA ASP A 50 8.47 3.14 2.19
C ASP A 50 9.36 3.01 0.94
N ARG A 51 9.80 1.78 0.64
CA ARG A 51 10.57 1.48 -0.59
C ARG A 51 9.78 1.81 -1.85
N LEU A 52 8.49 1.49 -1.89
CA LEU A 52 7.63 1.80 -3.02
C LEU A 52 7.50 3.31 -3.23
N LYS A 53 7.37 4.08 -2.14
CA LYS A 53 7.32 5.54 -2.19
C LYS A 53 8.57 6.12 -2.85
N GLU A 54 9.75 5.63 -2.46
CA GLU A 54 11.01 6.06 -3.05
C GLU A 54 11.08 5.73 -4.55
N GLN A 55 10.61 4.55 -4.96
CA GLN A 55 10.56 4.15 -6.37
C GLN A 55 9.62 5.02 -7.22
N LEU A 56 8.49 5.45 -6.65
CA LEU A 56 7.56 6.35 -7.33
C LEU A 56 8.16 7.76 -7.50
N GLN A 57 8.85 8.28 -6.48
CA GLN A 57 9.50 9.60 -6.57
C GLN A 57 10.65 9.62 -7.59
N LYS A 58 11.41 8.53 -7.71
CA LYS A 58 12.51 8.41 -8.69
C LYS A 58 12.02 8.38 -10.14
N GLN A 59 10.79 7.95 -10.40
CA GLN A 59 10.21 7.91 -11.76
C GLN A 59 9.73 9.28 -12.25
N SER A 60 9.43 10.23 -11.36
CA SER A 60 9.00 11.58 -11.76
C SER A 60 10.15 12.57 -11.98
N HIS A 61 11.41 12.15 -11.84
CA HIS A 61 12.59 13.01 -12.01
C HIS A 61 13.40 12.70 -13.28
N SER A 62 12.76 12.15 -14.32
CA SER A 62 13.34 11.97 -15.66
C SER A 62 12.59 12.79 -16.69
#